data_AF-A0A2V9RLL7-F1
#
_entry.id   AF-A0A2V9RLL7-F1
#
_cell.length_a   1.000
_cell.length_b   1.000
_cell.length_c   1.000
_cell.angle_alpha   90.00
_cell.angle_beta   90.00
_cell.angle_gamma   90.00
#
_symmetry.space_group_name_H-M   'P 1'
#
loop_
_entity.id
_entity.type
_entity.pdbx_description
1 polymer ?
#
loop_
_entity_poly.entity_id
_entity_poly.type
_entity_poly.pdbx_seq_one_letter_code
_entity_poly.pdbx_strand_id
1 'polypeptide(L)' 'MPDEWVKTLADGRRVKFTIQKLLDNRVFMTAQIAGNKVVYSIILTTAKDPLSREEIERHFEGEVFRK' A
#
# COMPACT_ATOMS: atom_id res chain seq x y z
N MET A 1 14.60 4.63 -4.86
CA MET A 1 13.74 5.45 -3.97
C MET A 1 12.36 4.82 -3.93
N PRO A 2 11.70 4.70 -2.76
CA PRO A 2 10.33 4.19 -2.70
C PRO A 2 9.36 5.13 -3.41
N ASP A 3 8.32 4.60 -4.06
CA ASP A 3 7.20 5.42 -4.56
C ASP A 3 6.16 5.55 -3.42
N GLU A 4 5.66 6.76 -3.23
CA GLU A 4 4.74 7.10 -2.15
C GLU A 4 3.62 7.99 -2.67
N TRP A 5 2.39 7.69 -2.25
CA TRP A 5 1.25 8.54 -2.55
C TRP A 5 0.22 8.52 -1.42
N VAL A 6 -0.66 9.52 -1.42
CA VAL A 6 -1.77 9.63 -0.47
C VAL A 6 -3.08 9.57 -1.23
N LYS A 7 -3.99 8.71 -0.77
CA LYS A 7 -5.38 8.67 -1.24
C LYS A 7 -6.31 9.11 -0.12
N THR A 8 -7.26 9.97 -0.44
CA THR A 8 -8.39 10.28 0.45
C THR A 8 -9.52 9.31 0.13
N LEU A 9 -9.96 8.54 1.13
CA LEU A 9 -11.09 7.64 1.02
C LEU A 9 -12.41 8.44 1.03
N ALA A 10 -13.49 7.80 0.58
CA ALA A 10 -14.82 8.41 0.53
C ALA A 10 -15.34 8.85 1.92
N ASP A 11 -14.84 8.27 3.00
CA ASP A 11 -15.15 8.63 4.38
C ASP A 11 -14.25 9.76 4.94
N GLY A 12 -13.37 10.32 4.13
CA GLY A 12 -12.46 11.40 4.52
C GLY A 12 -11.14 10.94 5.15
N ARG A 13 -10.95 9.63 5.42
CA ARG A 13 -9.67 9.11 5.89
C ARG A 13 -8.60 9.29 4.82
N ARG A 14 -7.41 9.75 5.21
CA ARG A 14 -6.24 9.84 4.33
C ARG A 14 -5.36 8.63 4.55
N VAL A 15 -5.02 7.92 3.48
CA VAL A 15 -4.16 6.73 3.54
C VAL A 15 -2.88 7.03 2.78
N LYS A 16 -1.73 6.88 3.45
CA LYS A 16 -0.42 6.89 2.82
C LYS A 16 -0.07 5.47 2.37
N PHE A 17 0.21 5.32 1.09
CA PHE A 17 0.77 4.10 0.52
C PHE A 17 2.25 4.31 0.22
N THR A 18 3.04 3.27 0.47
CA THR A 18 4.46 3.23 0.11
C THR A 18 4.74 1.90 -0.58
N ILE A 19 5.50 1.94 -1.69
CA ILE A 19 6.03 0.75 -2.36
C ILE A 19 7.54 0.85 -2.49
N GLN A 20 8.21 -0.25 -2.16
CA GLN A 20 9.65 -0.42 -2.26
C GLN A 20 9.97 -1.74 -2.93
N LYS A 21 10.73 -1.68 -4.02
CA LYS A 21 11.36 -2.88 -4.61
C LYS A 21 12.49 -3.34 -3.68
N LEU A 22 12.46 -4.62 -3.33
CA LEU A 22 13.47 -5.31 -2.53
C LEU A 22 14.34 -6.20 -3.42
N LEU A 23 15.38 -6.79 -2.84
CA LEU A 23 16.20 -7.81 -3.49
C LEU A 23 15.35 -9.07 -3.81
N ASP A 24 15.81 -9.86 -4.78
CA ASP A 24 15.21 -11.14 -5.17
C ASP A 24 13.78 -11.00 -5.75
N ASN A 25 13.53 -9.99 -6.57
CA ASN A 25 12.22 -9.70 -7.19
C ASN A 25 11.07 -9.55 -6.18
N ARG A 26 11.40 -9.15 -4.95
CA ARG A 26 10.40 -8.90 -3.92
C ARG A 26 9.91 -7.46 -3.97
N VAL A 27 8.64 -7.28 -3.60
CA VAL A 27 8.04 -5.96 -3.41
C VAL A 27 7.51 -5.86 -2.00
N PHE A 28 7.95 -4.83 -1.30
CA PHE A 28 7.41 -4.41 -0.01
C PHE A 28 6.43 -3.26 -0.23
N MET A 29 5.22 -3.42 0.28
CA MET A 29 4.19 -2.39 0.20
C MET A 29 3.57 -2.16 1.57
N THR A 30 3.22 -0.91 1.86
CA THR A 30 2.57 -0.52 3.10
C THR A 30 1.36 0.38 2.85
N ALA A 31 0.41 0.33 3.78
CA ALA A 31 -0.69 1.27 3.87
C ALA A 31 -0.86 1.76 5.31
N GLN A 32 -0.89 3.08 5.47
CA GLN A 32 -1.03 3.74 6.77
C GLN A 32 -2.14 4.77 6.73
N ILE A 33 -3.15 4.61 7.59
CA ILE A 33 -4.19 5.62 7.79
C ILE A 33 -3.62 6.77 8.63
N ALA A 34 -3.77 8.00 8.15
CA ALA A 34 -3.32 9.20 8.86
C ALA A 34 -3.98 9.29 10.25
N GLY A 35 -3.14 9.48 11.28
CA GLY A 35 -3.59 9.52 12.67
C GLY A 35 -3.77 8.15 13.32
N ASN A 36 -3.66 7.05 12.57
CA ASN A 36 -3.66 5.71 13.14
C ASN A 36 -2.23 5.28 13.51
N LYS A 37 -2.09 4.54 14.61
CA LYS A 37 -0.82 3.94 15.06
C LYS A 37 -0.50 2.62 14.33
N VAL A 38 -1.48 2.04 13.62
CA VAL A 38 -1.34 0.77 12.90
C VAL A 38 -0.92 1.02 11.45
N VAL A 39 0.03 0.20 10.98
CA VAL A 39 0.47 0.12 9.59
C VAL A 39 0.26 -1.30 9.10
N TYR A 40 -0.38 -1.46 7.93
CA TYR A 40 -0.48 -2.73 7.25
C TYR A 40 0.67 -2.86 6.26
N SER A 41 1.32 -4.03 6.24
CA SER A 41 2.48 -4.26 5.37
C SER A 41 2.43 -5.64 4.73
N ILE A 42 2.81 -5.72 3.46
CA ILE A 42 2.83 -6.96 2.67
C ILE A 42 4.17 -7.07 1.95
N ILE A 43 4.74 -8.28 1.93
CA ILE A 43 5.89 -8.64 1.08
C ILE A 43 5.41 -9.65 0.05
N LEU A 44 5.56 -9.33 -1.23
CA LEU A 44 5.27 -10.22 -2.35
C LEU A 44 6.57 -10.74 -2.97
N THR A 45 6.68 -12.04 -3.23
CA THR A 45 7.86 -12.71 -3.82
C THR A 45 7.87 -12.77 -5.34
N THR A 46 6.76 -12.40 -5.99
CA THR A 46 6.59 -12.54 -7.45
C THR A 46 5.72 -11.41 -8.01
N ALA A 47 6.07 -10.16 -7.74
CA ALA A 47 5.40 -9.06 -8.42
C ALA A 47 5.75 -9.13 -9.91
N LYS A 48 4.78 -9.46 -10.78
CA LYS A 48 4.91 -9.17 -12.21
C LYS A 48 5.02 -7.65 -12.32
N ASP A 49 6.23 -7.18 -12.56
CA ASP A 49 6.52 -5.75 -12.71
C ASP A 49 5.88 -5.24 -14.02
N PRO A 50 5.28 -4.04 -14.04
CA PRO A 50 5.02 -3.16 -12.91
C PRO A 50 3.66 -3.39 -12.25
N LEU A 51 3.63 -3.37 -10.91
CA LEU A 51 2.40 -3.25 -10.14
C LEU A 51 1.90 -1.79 -10.21
N SER A 52 0.68 -1.59 -10.69
CA SER A 52 0.02 -0.29 -10.70
C SER A 52 -0.40 0.13 -9.29
N ARG A 53 -0.60 1.45 -9.09
CA ARG A 53 -1.11 1.98 -7.81
C ARG A 53 -2.48 1.38 -7.44
N GLU A 54 -3.34 1.16 -8.43
CA GLU A 54 -4.66 0.53 -8.23
C GLU A 54 -4.55 -0.91 -7.73
N GLU A 55 -3.62 -1.70 -8.28
CA GLU A 55 -3.36 -3.07 -7.79
C GLU A 55 -2.84 -3.07 -6.36
N ILE A 56 -1.96 -2.13 -6.01
CA ILE A 56 -1.42 -1.99 -4.65
C ILE A 56 -2.54 -1.61 -3.68
N GLU A 57 -3.39 -0.65 -4.04
CA GLU A 57 -4.55 -0.26 -3.21
C GLU A 57 -5.50 -1.44 -2.97
N ARG A 58 -5.74 -2.28 -3.98
CA ARG A 58 -6.57 -3.48 -3.86
C ARG A 58 -6.02 -4.50 -2.88
N HIS A 59 -4.70 -4.62 -2.73
CA HIS A 59 -4.10 -5.49 -1.70
C HIS A 59 -4.48 -5.08 -0.26
N PHE A 60 -4.84 -3.81 -0.06
CA PHE A 60 -5.23 -3.27 1.24
C PHE A 60 -6.73 -3.00 1.37
N GLU A 61 -7.55 -3.33 0.36
CA GLU A 61 -9.00 -3.08 0.35
C GLU A 61 -9.70 -3.65 1.60
N GLY A 62 -9.38 -4.89 1.96
CA GLY A 62 -9.97 -5.57 3.12
C GLY A 62 -9.58 -4.98 4.49
N GLU A 63 -8.41 -4.38 4.59
CA GLU A 63 -7.84 -3.91 5.87
C GLU A 63 -8.05 -2.41 6.09
N VAL A 64 -7.98 -1.62 5.03
CA VAL A 64 -7.91 -0.15 5.10
C VAL A 64 -9.21 0.49 4.65
N PHE A 65 -9.98 -0.14 3.75
CA PHE A 65 -11.19 0.44 3.16
C PHE A 65 -12.48 -0.07 3.83
N ARG A 66 -12.39 -1.01 4.77
CA ARG A 66 -13.54 -1.38 5.60
C ARG A 66 -13.85 -0.24 6.59
N LYS A 67 -15.15 -0.04 6.80
CA LYS A 67 -15.75 0.96 7.69
C LYS A 67 -15.77 0.46 9.12
#